data_AF-G4A5E4-F1
#
_entry.id   AF-G4A5E4-F1
#
_cell.length_a   1.000
_cell.length_b   1.000
_cell.length_c   1.000
_cell.angle_alpha   90.00
_cell.angle_beta   90.00
_cell.angle_gamma   90.00
#
_symmetry.space_group_name_H-M   'P 1'
#
loop_
_entity.id
_entity.type
_entity.pdbx_description
1 polymer ?
#
loop_
_entity_poly.entity_id
_entity_poly.type
_entity_poly.pdbx_seq_one_letter_code
_entity_poly.pdbx_strand_id
1 'polypeptide(L)' 'MQKNETYYQAYLSHHAISRRGLFRGIFGAAESPSIENQRTANRPPFAAREDLFLTVFNGCDECKIARFLSAIGPVRT' A
#
# COMPACT_ATOMS: atom_id res chain seq x y z
N MET A 1 19.00 31.73 -7.02
CA MET A 1 18.35 32.30 -5.81
C MET A 1 18.73 31.42 -4.62
N GLN A 2 19.53 31.93 -3.69
CA GLN A 2 20.05 31.16 -2.57
C GLN A 2 19.00 31.14 -1.45
N LYS A 3 18.61 29.96 -0.98
CA LYS A 3 17.60 29.82 0.08
C LYS A 3 18.25 30.15 1.42
N ASN A 4 17.87 31.27 2.02
CA ASN A 4 18.36 31.74 3.31
C ASN A 4 17.38 31.37 4.44
N GLU A 5 17.76 31.62 5.69
CA GLU A 5 16.93 31.33 6.87
C GLU A 5 15.56 31.99 6.83
N THR A 6 15.49 33.23 6.35
CA THR A 6 14.27 34.04 6.26
C THR A 6 13.28 33.42 5.27
N TYR A 7 13.79 32.90 4.15
CA TYR A 7 12.99 32.14 3.19
C TYR A 7 12.37 30.89 3.84
N TYR A 8 13.16 30.11 4.58
CA TYR A 8 12.66 28.90 5.21
C TYR A 8 11.68 29.18 6.35
N GLN A 9 11.88 30.24 7.13
CA GLN A 9 10.93 30.67 8.16
C GLN A 9 9.56 31.01 7.56
N ALA A 10 9.54 31.83 6.50
CA ALA A 10 8.30 32.17 5.80
C ALA A 10 7.64 30.93 5.17
N TYR A 11 8.44 30.01 4.63
CA TYR A 11 7.91 28.77 4.06
C TYR A 11 7.21 27.90 5.12
N LEU A 12 7.84 27.72 6.28
CA LEU A 12 7.33 26.90 7.37
C LEU A 12 6.14 27.54 8.10
N SER A 13 6.05 28.88 8.14
CA SER A 13 4.90 29.57 8.75
C SER A 13 3.62 29.43 7.93
N HIS A 14 3.73 29.26 6.61
CA HIS A 14 2.59 29.19 5.69
C HIS A 14 2.25 27.78 5.19
N HIS A 15 3.14 26.81 5.34
CA HIS A 15 2.90 25.42 4.93
C HIS A 15 2.65 24.51 6.14
N ALA A 16 1.45 23.93 6.21
CA ALA A 16 1.15 22.88 7.17
C ALA A 16 1.71 21.53 6.68
N ILE A 17 2.88 21.14 7.19
CA ILE A 17 3.46 19.83 6.92
C ILE A 17 2.90 18.83 7.92
N SER A 18 2.28 17.75 7.45
CA SER A 18 1.77 16.72 8.37
C SER A 18 2.93 16.04 9.11
N ARG A 19 2.78 15.85 10.43
CA ARG A 19 3.75 15.11 11.24
C ARG A 19 4.05 13.74 10.64
N ARG A 20 3.02 13.03 10.18
CA ARG A 20 3.15 11.72 9.51
C ARG A 20 3.97 11.80 8.22
N GLY A 21 3.72 12.81 7.38
CA GLY A 21 4.48 13.03 6.13
C GLY A 21 5.93 13.42 6.37
N LEU A 22 6.18 14.26 7.38
CA LEU A 22 7.54 14.62 7.81
C LEU A 22 8.31 13.39 8.31
N PHE A 23 7.68 12.56 9.15
CA PHE A 23 8.27 11.31 9.62
C PHE A 23 8.54 10.32 8.48
N ARG A 24 7.63 10.20 7.50
CA ARG A 24 7.86 9.40 6.29
C ARG A 24 9.03 9.92 5.45
N GLY A 25 9.23 11.24 5.37
CA GLY A 25 10.35 11.82 4.63
C GLY A 25 11.70 11.67 5.33
N ILE A 26 11.74 11.77 6.66
CA ILE A 26 12.97 11.67 7.46
C ILE A 26 13.39 10.22 7.69
N PHE A 27 12.46 9.35 8.07
CA PHE A 27 12.75 7.95 8.40
C PHE A 27 12.66 7.00 7.20
N GLY A 28 12.43 7.54 6.00
CA GLY A 28 12.10 6.77 4.81
C GLY A 28 10.65 6.31 4.87
N ALA A 29 9.95 6.44 3.74
CA ALA A 29 8.71 5.71 3.57
C ALA A 29 9.08 4.22 3.65
N ALA A 30 8.39 3.45 4.50
CA ALA A 30 8.47 1.99 4.47
C ALA A 30 8.52 1.56 3.00
N GLU A 31 9.60 0.86 2.64
CA GLU A 31 9.98 0.56 1.26
C GLU A 31 8.73 0.27 0.44
N SER A 32 8.50 1.05 -0.62
CA SER A 32 7.54 0.62 -1.63
C SER A 32 7.95 -0.79 -2.05
N PRO A 33 7.04 -1.78 -2.01
CA PRO A 33 7.41 -3.15 -2.36
C PRO A 33 8.15 -3.12 -3.69
N SER A 34 9.30 -3.82 -3.75
CA SER A 34 10.13 -3.93 -4.94
C SER A 34 9.24 -4.22 -6.16
N ILE A 35 9.55 -3.61 -7.30
CA ILE A 35 8.75 -3.73 -8.54
C ILE A 35 8.55 -5.21 -8.94
N GLU A 36 9.43 -6.12 -8.50
CA GLU A 36 9.28 -7.57 -8.66
C GLU A 36 8.00 -8.17 -8.05
N ASN A 37 7.37 -7.50 -7.07
CA ASN A 37 6.13 -7.93 -6.45
C ASN A 37 4.88 -7.17 -6.94
N GLN A 38 4.97 -6.46 -8.07
CA GLN A 38 3.78 -5.89 -8.70
C GLN A 38 3.00 -6.99 -9.43
N ARG A 39 1.93 -7.46 -8.79
CA ARG A 39 1.04 -8.47 -9.36
C ARG A 39 0.25 -7.87 -10.52
N THR A 40 0.16 -8.62 -11.61
CA THR A 40 -0.65 -8.30 -12.78
C THR A 40 -2.15 -8.49 -12.55
N ALA A 41 -2.56 -9.13 -11.45
CA ALA A 41 -3.95 -9.41 -11.12
C ALA A 41 -4.29 -9.13 -9.65
N ASN A 42 -5.52 -8.69 -9.41
CA ASN A 42 -6.06 -8.47 -8.07
C ASN A 42 -6.18 -9.80 -7.32
N ARG A 43 -5.77 -9.78 -6.05
CA ARG A 43 -5.90 -10.92 -5.16
C ARG A 43 -7.36 -11.12 -4.72
N PRO A 44 -7.85 -12.37 -4.59
CA PRO A 44 -9.14 -12.61 -3.95
C PRO A 44 -9.11 -12.14 -2.47
N PRO A 45 -10.26 -11.67 -1.95
CA PRO A 45 -10.38 -11.31 -0.53
C PRO A 45 -10.07 -12.53 0.34
N PHE A 46 -9.44 -12.31 1.50
CA PHE A 46 -9.02 -13.34 2.47
C PHE A 46 -7.92 -14.32 2.03
N ALA A 47 -7.23 -14.09 0.91
CA ALA A 47 -6.13 -14.96 0.53
C ALA A 47 -4.91 -14.79 1.46
N ALA A 48 -4.15 -15.89 1.64
CA ALA A 48 -3.07 -16.09 2.62
C ALA A 48 -1.87 -15.10 2.51
N ARG A 49 -0.66 -15.41 2.97
CA ARG A 49 0.52 -14.60 2.58
C ARG A 49 0.94 -14.87 1.14
N GLU A 50 1.73 -14.00 0.53
CA GLU A 50 2.09 -14.08 -0.90
C GLU A 50 2.88 -15.36 -1.21
N ASP A 51 3.91 -15.60 -0.42
CA ASP A 51 4.84 -16.72 -0.55
C ASP A 51 4.09 -18.07 -0.49
N LEU A 52 3.10 -18.15 0.40
CA LEU A 52 2.24 -19.33 0.57
C LEU A 52 1.19 -19.46 -0.54
N PHE A 53 0.77 -18.34 -1.12
CA PHE A 53 -0.22 -18.35 -2.18
C PHE A 53 0.40 -18.79 -3.49
N LEU A 54 1.59 -18.30 -3.85
CA LEU A 54 2.28 -18.69 -5.07
C LEU A 54 2.71 -20.16 -5.08
N THR A 55 2.99 -20.73 -3.91
CA THR A 55 3.37 -22.16 -3.78
C THR A 55 2.19 -23.11 -3.94
N VAL A 56 0.97 -22.69 -3.61
CA VAL A 56 -0.24 -23.53 -3.67
C VAL A 56 -1.10 -23.21 -4.90
N PHE A 57 -1.00 -21.99 -5.44
CA PHE A 57 -1.81 -21.54 -6.55
C PHE A 57 -1.36 -22.19 -7.86
N ASN A 58 -2.09 -23.22 -8.28
CA ASN A 58 -1.81 -24.00 -9.48
C ASN A 58 -2.39 -23.40 -10.77
N GLY A 59 -2.77 -22.11 -10.79
CA GLY A 59 -3.36 -21.47 -11.96
C GLY A 59 -4.78 -21.94 -12.28
N CYS A 60 -5.49 -22.56 -11.34
CA CYS A 60 -6.89 -22.92 -11.55
C CYS A 60 -7.77 -21.66 -11.60
N ASP A 61 -8.65 -21.60 -12.60
CA ASP A 61 -9.59 -20.51 -12.80
C ASP A 61 -10.73 -20.49 -11.76
N GLU A 62 -10.70 -21.38 -10.77
CA GLU A 62 -11.67 -21.47 -9.68
C GLU A 62 -11.71 -20.20 -8.82
N CYS A 63 -10.58 -19.47 -8.73
CA CYS A 63 -10.53 -18.18 -8.05
C CYS A 63 -11.40 -17.10 -8.73
N LYS A 64 -11.65 -17.22 -10.04
CA LYS A 64 -12.57 -16.33 -10.78
C LYS A 64 -14.03 -16.59 -10.39
N ILE A 65 -14.36 -17.84 -10.06
CA ILE A 65 -15.70 -18.26 -9.63
C ILE A 65 -15.94 -17.87 -8.16
N ALA A 66 -14.94 -18.04 -7.30
CA ALA A 66 -15.02 -17.70 -5.87
C ALA A 66 -15.33 -16.21 -5.61
N ARG A 67 -15.02 -15.31 -6.55
CA ARG A 67 -15.38 -13.89 -6.50
C ARG A 67 -16.88 -13.68 -6.28
N PHE A 68 -17.74 -14.56 -6.81
CA PHE A 68 -19.19 -14.43 -6.69
C PHE A 68 -19.75 -14.87 -5.33
N LEU A 69 -19.12 -15.82 -4.64
CA LEU A 69 -19.65 -16.37 -3.38
C LEU A 69 -19.25 -15.56 -2.15
N SER A 70 -18.10 -14.85 -2.17
CA SER A 70 -17.68 -14.03 -1.01
C SER A 70 -18.44 -12.72 -0.83
N ALA A 71 -19.20 -12.28 -1.85
CA ALA A 71 -20.07 -11.10 -1.77
C ALA A 71 -21.33 -11.34 -0.91
N ILE A 72 -21.60 -12.59 -0.50
CA ILE A 72 -22.74 -12.99 0.33
C ILE A 72 -22.24 -13.81 1.56
N GLY A 73 -21.14 -13.38 2.17
CA GLY A 73 -20.67 -13.91 3.45
C GLY A 73 -21.20 -13.07 4.64
N PRO A 74 -21.65 -13.67 5.75
CA PRO A 74 -22.33 -12.94 6.81
C PRO A 74 -21.35 -12.01 7.55
N VAL A 75 -21.79 -10.78 7.80
CA VAL A 75 -21.22 -9.89 8.82
C VAL A 75 -21.17 -10.66 10.14
N ARG A 76 -19.96 -10.95 10.64
CA ARG A 76 -19.78 -11.39 12.02
C ARG A 76 -19.23 -10.22 12.83
N THR A 77 -20.07 -9.77 13.75
CA THR A 77 -19.79 -8.94 14.93
C THR A 77 -18.65 -9.50 15.76
#